data_AF-A0A378UGZ1-F1
#
_entry.id   AF-A0A378UGZ1-F1
#
_cell.length_a   1.000
_cell.length_b   1.000
_cell.length_c   1.000
_cell.angle_alpha   90.00
_cell.angle_beta   90.00
_cell.angle_gamma   90.00
#
_symmetry.space_group_name_H-M   'P 1'
#
loop_
_entity.id
_entity.type
_entity.pdbx_description
1 polymer ?
#
loop_
_entity_poly.entity_id
_entity_poly.type
_entity_poly.pdbx_seq_one_letter_code
_entity_poly.pdbx_strand_id
1 'polypeptide(L)'
;MIFFGREDGHLDKSQTDYLEKLLIGLFRQTDLKLDNVNSGNTSYIDKTSKIKAQNIWDIVLEIMEGVANIQIFEGYKAENEPFEGTDAARAKAVIELPDGVNISGNSFRENQCKLFQYLLAHPTYKVMVENYVLNGKATSGHCLGTEPNYLPDGQAYTVKLKDGIFLYTHYSTMARRKAIQKFADSVGLDLNILWD
;
A
#
# COMPACT_ATOMS: atom_id res chain seq x y z
N MET A 1 -20.95 11.59 -5.83
CA MET A 1 -20.69 12.45 -4.65
C MET A 1 -20.27 11.53 -3.51
N ILE A 2 -19.04 11.68 -3.02
CA ILE A 2 -18.47 10.84 -1.96
C ILE A 2 -18.35 11.70 -0.72
N PHE A 3 -18.84 11.21 0.41
CA PHE A 3 -18.78 11.88 1.71
C PHE A 3 -17.86 11.09 2.63
N PHE A 4 -16.92 11.79 3.28
CA PHE A 4 -16.06 11.22 4.30
C PHE A 4 -16.55 11.68 5.67
N GLY A 5 -16.80 10.73 6.56
CA GLY A 5 -17.22 10.98 7.94
C GLY A 5 -16.66 9.91 8.85
N ARG A 6 -16.37 10.28 10.10
CA ARG A 6 -16.08 9.35 11.18
C ARG A 6 -17.38 9.05 11.93
N GLU A 7 -17.50 7.87 12.54
CA GLU A 7 -18.65 7.54 13.42
C GLU A 7 -18.82 8.52 14.58
N ASP A 8 -17.71 9.11 15.06
CA ASP A 8 -17.72 10.15 16.10
C ASP A 8 -18.05 11.56 15.58
N GLY A 9 -18.28 11.70 14.26
CA GLY A 9 -18.71 12.94 13.61
C GLY A 9 -17.69 14.07 13.61
N HIS A 10 -16.44 13.84 14.02
CA HIS A 10 -15.44 14.91 14.21
C HIS A 10 -14.17 14.64 13.41
N LEU A 11 -14.16 15.06 12.15
CA LEU A 11 -12.92 15.39 11.45
C LEU A 11 -12.49 16.78 11.88
N ASP A 12 -11.28 16.91 12.42
CA ASP A 12 -10.75 18.23 12.72
C ASP A 12 -10.32 18.95 11.43
N LYS A 13 -10.25 20.29 11.48
CA LYS A 13 -9.94 21.11 10.31
C LYS A 13 -8.63 20.72 9.64
N SER A 14 -7.62 20.33 10.41
CA SER A 14 -6.32 19.96 9.85
C SER A 14 -6.39 18.65 9.06
N GLN A 15 -7.27 17.73 9.46
CA GLN A 15 -7.54 16.49 8.74
C GLN A 15 -8.30 16.75 7.45
N THR A 16 -9.34 17.59 7.48
CA THR A 16 -10.10 17.95 6.27
C THR A 16 -9.22 18.68 5.26
N ASP A 17 -8.37 19.60 5.72
CA ASP A 17 -7.46 20.37 4.87
C ASP A 17 -6.40 19.46 4.23
N TYR A 18 -5.91 18.47 4.97
CA TYR A 18 -4.99 17.46 4.46
C TYR A 18 -5.62 16.60 3.36
N LEU A 19 -6.80 16.05 3.64
CA LEU A 19 -7.51 15.16 2.72
C LEU A 19 -7.91 15.90 1.44
N GLU A 20 -8.37 17.15 1.55
CA GLU A 20 -8.67 17.99 0.38
C GLU A 20 -7.43 18.17 -0.50
N LYS A 21 -6.30 18.55 0.10
CA LYS A 21 -5.04 18.74 -0.65
C LYS A 21 -4.56 17.45 -1.31
N LEU A 22 -4.66 16.33 -0.61
CA LEU A 22 -4.30 15.01 -1.12
C LEU A 22 -5.18 14.61 -2.30
N LEU A 23 -6.51 14.72 -2.16
CA LEU A 23 -7.47 14.37 -3.20
C LEU A 23 -7.29 15.25 -4.44
N ILE A 24 -7.11 16.56 -4.29
CA ILE A 24 -6.82 17.45 -5.43
C ILE A 24 -5.55 16.99 -6.15
N GLY A 25 -4.51 16.62 -5.41
CA GLY A 25 -3.27 16.09 -5.99
C GLY A 25 -3.50 14.81 -6.78
N LEU A 26 -4.20 13.84 -6.19
CA LEU A 26 -4.51 12.56 -6.83
C LEU A 26 -5.39 12.72 -8.07
N PHE A 27 -6.44 13.54 -8.01
CA PHE A 27 -7.31 13.77 -9.16
C PHE A 27 -6.61 14.50 -10.31
N ARG A 28 -5.64 15.38 -10.02
CA ARG A 28 -4.83 16.02 -11.08
C ARG A 28 -3.98 15.03 -11.88
N GLN A 29 -3.74 13.84 -11.35
CA GLN A 29 -3.02 12.77 -12.01
C GLN A 29 -3.94 11.85 -12.83
N THR A 30 -5.25 12.12 -12.83
CA THR A 30 -6.23 11.40 -13.65
C THR A 30 -6.59 12.22 -14.89
N ASP A 31 -7.19 11.58 -15.90
CA ASP A 31 -7.72 12.27 -17.08
C ASP A 31 -9.07 12.98 -16.82
N LEU A 32 -9.53 12.98 -15.56
CA LEU A 32 -10.79 13.60 -15.18
C LEU A 32 -10.67 15.12 -15.23
N LYS A 33 -11.66 15.76 -15.87
CA LYS A 33 -11.78 17.22 -15.85
C LYS A 33 -12.18 17.68 -14.45
N LEU A 34 -11.24 18.26 -13.73
CA LEU A 34 -11.48 18.86 -12.44
C LEU A 34 -12.07 20.26 -12.59
N ASP A 35 -13.25 20.46 -12.00
CA ASP A 35 -13.77 21.78 -11.70
C ASP A 35 -13.54 22.04 -10.21
N ASN A 36 -12.47 22.80 -9.90
CA ASN A 36 -12.14 23.18 -8.53
C ASN A 36 -12.14 24.71 -8.42
N VAL A 37 -13.17 25.23 -7.77
CA VAL A 37 -13.43 26.67 -7.65
C VAL A 37 -12.50 27.34 -6.61
N ASN A 38 -11.84 26.58 -5.74
CA ASN A 38 -11.15 27.13 -4.56
C ASN A 38 -9.74 26.59 -4.32
N SER A 39 -8.97 26.32 -5.38
CA SER A 39 -7.51 26.12 -5.43
C SER A 39 -6.86 25.14 -4.42
N GLY A 40 -7.66 24.48 -3.57
CA GLY A 40 -7.21 23.75 -2.38
C GLY A 40 -6.82 24.65 -1.21
N ASN A 41 -6.91 24.10 0.00
CA ASN A 41 -6.46 24.77 1.21
C ASN A 41 -4.91 24.87 1.28
N THR A 42 -4.40 26.04 1.71
CA THR A 42 -2.97 26.35 1.83
C THR A 42 -2.44 26.32 3.27
N SER A 43 -3.30 25.98 4.24
CA SER A 43 -2.97 25.99 5.66
C SER A 43 -1.78 25.07 5.99
N TYR A 44 -0.94 25.51 6.92
CA TYR A 44 0.13 24.67 7.46
C TYR A 44 -0.48 23.56 8.33
N ILE A 45 -0.08 22.32 8.08
CA ILE A 45 -0.53 21.13 8.82
C ILE A 45 0.68 20.55 9.54
N ASP A 46 0.60 20.46 10.87
CA ASP A 46 1.67 19.90 11.69
C ASP A 46 1.85 18.38 11.48
N LYS A 47 3.00 17.85 11.91
CA LYS A 47 3.37 16.45 11.68
C LYS A 47 2.39 15.46 12.32
N THR A 48 1.89 15.75 13.51
CA THR A 48 0.98 14.86 14.24
C THR A 48 -0.37 14.80 13.55
N SER A 49 -0.87 15.96 13.12
CA SER A 49 -2.13 16.07 12.37
C SER A 49 -2.06 15.38 11.00
N LYS A 50 -0.92 15.46 10.31
CA LYS A 50 -0.68 14.68 9.08
C LYS A 50 -0.76 13.18 9.32
N ILE A 51 -0.17 12.66 10.40
CA ILE A 51 -0.23 11.23 10.73
C ILE A 51 -1.68 10.79 10.97
N LYS A 52 -2.45 11.58 11.72
CA LYS A 52 -3.88 11.30 11.98
C LYS A 52 -4.71 11.32 10.68
N ALA A 53 -4.50 12.33 9.85
CA ALA A 53 -5.19 12.47 8.57
C ALA A 53 -4.82 11.34 7.59
N GLN A 54 -3.56 10.91 7.58
CA GLN A 54 -3.10 9.77 6.78
C GLN A 54 -3.75 8.47 7.26
N ASN A 55 -3.87 8.23 8.56
CA ASN A 55 -4.58 7.06 9.07
C ASN A 55 -6.05 7.05 8.63
N ILE A 56 -6.71 8.21 8.62
CA ILE A 56 -8.08 8.34 8.11
C ILE A 56 -8.12 8.05 6.61
N TRP A 57 -7.17 8.57 5.84
CA TRP A 57 -7.06 8.29 4.41
C TRP A 57 -6.86 6.80 4.12
N ASP A 58 -6.02 6.12 4.90
CA ASP A 58 -5.77 4.69 4.73
C ASP A 58 -7.04 3.86 5.03
N ILE A 59 -7.81 4.24 6.06
CA ILE A 59 -9.12 3.65 6.35
C ILE A 59 -10.11 3.91 5.20
N VAL A 60 -10.11 5.12 4.65
CA VAL A 60 -10.97 5.49 3.52
C VAL A 60 -10.63 4.65 2.29
N LEU A 61 -9.33 4.49 1.98
CA LEU A 61 -8.88 3.60 0.91
C LEU A 61 -9.32 2.17 1.18
N GLU A 62 -9.14 1.66 2.40
CA GLU A 62 -9.58 0.33 2.79
C GLU A 62 -11.11 0.13 2.63
N ILE A 63 -11.93 1.12 2.96
CA ILE A 63 -13.39 1.07 2.80
C ILE A 63 -13.79 1.17 1.31
N MET A 64 -13.21 2.10 0.57
CA MET A 64 -13.46 2.27 -0.86
C MET A 64 -13.08 1.02 -1.65
N GLU A 65 -11.95 0.40 -1.29
CA GLU A 65 -11.44 -0.83 -1.90
C GLU A 65 -12.20 -2.08 -1.41
N GLY A 66 -12.55 -2.16 -0.14
CA GLY A 66 -13.13 -3.36 0.49
C GLY A 66 -14.65 -3.49 0.42
N VAL A 67 -15.38 -2.37 0.43
CA VAL A 67 -16.87 -2.37 0.50
C VAL A 67 -17.51 -1.86 -0.78
N ALA A 68 -16.92 -0.84 -1.41
CA ALA A 68 -17.58 -0.10 -2.47
C ALA A 68 -17.12 -0.48 -3.89
N ASN A 69 -15.95 -1.14 -4.04
CA ASN A 69 -15.30 -1.41 -5.34
C ASN A 69 -15.23 -0.16 -6.24
N ILE A 70 -15.16 1.05 -5.65
CA ILE A 70 -15.18 2.30 -6.41
C ILE A 70 -13.74 2.64 -6.79
N GLN A 71 -13.40 2.51 -8.07
CA GLN A 71 -12.18 3.05 -8.64
C GLN A 71 -12.38 4.51 -9.03
N ILE A 72 -12.17 5.43 -8.09
CA ILE A 72 -12.33 6.87 -8.36
C ILE A 72 -11.14 7.43 -9.16
N PHE A 73 -10.03 6.69 -9.21
CA PHE A 73 -8.81 7.07 -9.93
C PHE A 73 -8.56 6.14 -11.12
N GLU A 74 -9.59 5.89 -11.93
CA GLU A 74 -9.43 5.22 -13.23
C GLU A 74 -8.29 5.90 -14.01
N GLY A 75 -7.28 5.10 -14.39
CA GLY A 75 -6.06 5.60 -15.05
C GLY A 75 -4.85 5.83 -14.14
N TYR A 76 -4.99 5.74 -12.81
CA TYR A 76 -3.85 5.69 -11.89
C TYR A 76 -3.11 4.37 -12.06
N LYS A 77 -2.15 4.35 -12.98
CA LYS A 77 -1.22 3.24 -13.11
C LYS A 77 -0.41 3.21 -11.83
N ALA A 78 -0.52 2.11 -11.06
CA ALA A 78 0.44 1.81 -10.01
C ALA A 78 1.83 2.08 -10.58
N GLU A 79 2.54 3.01 -9.96
CA GLU A 79 3.87 3.42 -10.37
C GLU A 79 4.75 2.16 -10.27
N ASN A 80 4.95 1.49 -11.40
CA ASN A 80 6.02 0.52 -11.62
C ASN A 80 7.28 1.30 -12.03
N GLU A 81 7.47 2.48 -11.46
CA GLU A 81 8.67 3.25 -11.76
C GLU A 81 9.85 2.50 -11.14
N PRO A 82 10.84 2.10 -11.96
CA PRO A 82 12.13 1.68 -11.44
C PRO A 82 12.64 2.76 -10.50
N PHE A 83 13.48 2.40 -9.54
CA PHE A 83 14.16 3.41 -8.74
C PHE A 83 14.80 4.49 -9.64
N GLU A 84 14.28 5.72 -9.62
CA GLU A 84 14.91 6.86 -10.28
C GLU A 84 16.16 7.23 -9.46
N GLY A 85 17.34 6.77 -9.88
CA GLY A 85 18.58 7.08 -9.19
C GLY A 85 19.79 6.24 -9.58
N THR A 86 20.94 6.67 -9.08
CA THR A 86 22.24 5.99 -9.21
C THR A 86 22.25 4.66 -8.44
N ASP A 87 23.24 3.80 -8.67
CA ASP A 87 23.39 2.52 -7.94
C ASP A 87 23.42 2.71 -6.40
N ALA A 88 23.78 3.90 -5.91
CA ALA A 88 23.73 4.25 -4.50
C ALA A 88 22.30 4.36 -3.93
N ALA A 89 21.31 4.78 -4.74
CA ALA A 89 19.91 4.79 -4.33
C ALA A 89 19.34 3.37 -4.22
N ARG A 90 19.74 2.47 -5.13
CA ARG A 90 19.39 1.03 -5.08
C ARG A 90 20.00 0.34 -3.87
N ALA A 91 21.23 0.70 -3.50
CA ALA A 91 21.89 0.20 -2.29
C ALA A 91 21.16 0.56 -0.99
N LYS A 92 20.31 1.60 -1.03
CA LYS A 92 19.51 2.06 0.10
C LYS A 92 18.06 1.56 0.09
N ALA A 93 17.66 0.71 -0.84
CA ALA A 93 16.29 0.20 -0.94
C ALA A 93 16.26 -1.31 -0.65
N VAL A 94 16.48 -1.68 0.61
CA VAL A 94 16.71 -3.07 1.05
C VAL A 94 15.76 -3.45 2.17
N ILE A 95 15.39 -4.74 2.24
CA ILE A 95 14.75 -5.35 3.40
C ILE A 95 15.74 -6.33 4.03
N GLU A 96 16.09 -6.10 5.29
CA GLU A 96 17.02 -6.96 6.04
C GLU A 96 16.22 -7.94 6.92
N LEU A 97 16.59 -9.21 6.87
CA LEU A 97 16.03 -10.28 7.70
C LEU A 97 16.94 -10.61 8.90
N PRO A 98 16.40 -11.25 9.97
CA PRO A 98 17.19 -11.62 11.16
C PRO A 98 18.37 -12.55 10.88
N ASP A 99 18.31 -13.32 9.80
CA ASP A 99 19.36 -14.24 9.36
C ASP A 99 20.51 -13.52 8.61
N GLY A 100 20.44 -12.20 8.48
CA GLY A 100 21.41 -11.38 7.76
C GLY A 100 21.21 -11.36 6.25
N VAL A 101 20.10 -11.93 5.75
CA VAL A 101 19.77 -11.87 4.31
C VAL A 101 19.15 -10.52 3.96
N ASN A 102 19.64 -9.96 2.86
CA ASN A 102 19.18 -8.69 2.32
C ASN A 102 18.41 -8.91 1.02
N ILE A 103 17.17 -8.43 0.98
CA ILE A 103 16.29 -8.51 -0.20
C ILE A 103 16.31 -7.17 -0.92
N SER A 104 16.68 -7.21 -2.20
CA SER A 104 16.68 -6.05 -3.10
C SER A 104 16.29 -6.42 -4.54
N GLY A 105 15.83 -5.42 -5.28
CA GLY A 105 15.27 -5.51 -6.62
C GLY A 105 15.33 -4.16 -7.31
N ASN A 106 14.69 -4.04 -8.48
CA ASN A 106 14.73 -2.81 -9.28
C ASN A 106 13.62 -1.81 -8.93
N SER A 107 12.68 -2.21 -8.06
CA SER A 107 11.62 -1.35 -7.51
C SER A 107 11.18 -1.84 -6.13
N PHE A 108 10.51 -1.00 -5.35
CA PHE A 108 9.90 -1.39 -4.06
C PHE A 108 8.87 -2.52 -4.21
N ARG A 109 8.17 -2.58 -5.35
CA ARG A 109 7.22 -3.66 -5.66
C ARG A 109 7.96 -4.98 -5.87
N GLU A 110 9.08 -4.95 -6.58
CA GLU A 110 9.93 -6.12 -6.77
C GLU A 110 10.53 -6.60 -5.43
N ASN A 111 10.97 -5.67 -4.57
CA ASN A 111 11.44 -6.00 -3.22
C ASN A 111 10.38 -6.76 -2.42
N GLN A 112 9.13 -6.28 -2.43
CA GLN A 112 8.02 -6.97 -1.76
C GLN A 112 7.78 -8.37 -2.31
N CYS A 113 7.75 -8.53 -3.64
CA CYS A 113 7.55 -9.84 -4.28
C CYS A 113 8.70 -10.81 -3.93
N LYS A 114 9.95 -10.35 -4.03
CA LYS A 114 11.14 -11.13 -3.69
C LYS A 114 11.17 -11.53 -2.22
N LEU A 115 10.75 -10.66 -1.31
CA LEU A 115 10.65 -10.98 0.11
C LEU A 115 9.76 -12.20 0.30
N PHE A 116 8.51 -12.16 -0.17
CA PHE A 116 7.59 -13.27 0.04
C PHE A 116 7.99 -14.53 -0.72
N GLN A 117 8.61 -14.41 -1.89
CA GLN A 117 9.20 -15.57 -2.59
C GLN A 117 10.32 -16.22 -1.78
N TYR A 118 11.22 -15.42 -1.19
CA TYR A 118 12.28 -15.91 -0.32
C TYR A 118 11.72 -16.60 0.93
N LEU A 119 10.77 -15.96 1.61
CA LEU A 119 10.13 -16.51 2.80
C LEU A 119 9.42 -17.85 2.49
N LEU A 120 8.76 -17.97 1.34
CA LEU A 120 8.11 -19.22 0.91
C LEU A 120 9.09 -20.33 0.51
N ALA A 121 10.30 -19.98 0.06
CA ALA A 121 11.34 -20.93 -0.28
C ALA A 121 12.07 -21.46 0.95
N HIS A 122 12.14 -20.68 2.03
CA HIS A 122 12.88 -21.03 3.24
C HIS A 122 12.00 -21.84 4.23
N PRO A 123 12.39 -23.05 4.66
CA PRO A 123 11.54 -23.92 5.50
C PRO A 123 11.02 -23.25 6.79
N THR A 124 11.88 -22.48 7.47
CA THR A 124 11.55 -21.77 8.71
C THR A 124 10.47 -20.70 8.50
N TYR A 125 10.62 -19.86 7.48
CA TYR A 125 9.71 -18.76 7.22
C TYR A 125 8.45 -19.18 6.48
N LYS A 126 8.53 -20.26 5.70
CA LYS A 126 7.41 -20.76 4.91
C LYS A 126 6.18 -21.02 5.78
N VAL A 127 6.37 -21.64 6.95
CA VAL A 127 5.27 -21.90 7.89
C VAL A 127 4.63 -20.61 8.39
N MET A 128 5.43 -19.55 8.62
CA MET A 128 4.92 -18.24 9.02
C MET A 128 4.07 -17.62 7.91
N VAL A 129 4.54 -17.69 6.66
CA VAL A 129 3.78 -17.19 5.51
C VAL A 129 2.49 -17.99 5.36
N GLU A 130 2.55 -19.32 5.34
CA GLU A 130 1.40 -20.21 5.15
C GLU A 130 0.33 -20.02 6.24
N ASN A 131 0.73 -19.80 7.50
CA ASN A 131 -0.19 -19.50 8.60
C ASN A 131 -0.81 -18.09 8.50
N TYR A 132 -0.12 -17.15 7.88
CA TYR A 132 -0.64 -15.80 7.65
C TYR A 132 -1.58 -15.73 6.44
N VAL A 133 -1.47 -16.61 5.45
CA VAL A 133 -2.31 -16.54 4.23
C VAL A 133 -3.80 -16.62 4.61
N LEU A 134 -4.58 -15.65 4.13
CA LEU A 134 -6.02 -15.65 4.30
C LEU A 134 -6.66 -16.68 3.37
N ASN A 135 -7.58 -17.50 3.90
CA ASN A 135 -8.39 -18.40 3.08
C ASN A 135 -9.46 -17.59 2.34
N GLY A 136 -9.13 -17.18 1.12
CA GLY A 136 -9.89 -16.24 0.30
C GLY A 136 -8.99 -15.25 -0.43
N LYS A 137 -9.56 -14.11 -0.83
CA LYS A 137 -8.86 -13.11 -1.65
C LYS A 137 -7.82 -12.33 -0.85
N ALA A 138 -6.66 -12.11 -1.45
CA ALA A 138 -5.70 -11.12 -0.94
C ALA A 138 -6.30 -9.70 -1.05
N THR A 139 -6.10 -8.88 -0.02
CA THR A 139 -6.62 -7.51 0.09
C THR A 139 -5.53 -6.54 0.54
N SER A 140 -5.81 -5.23 0.49
CA SER A 140 -4.91 -4.21 1.04
C SER A 140 -4.73 -4.35 2.55
N GLY A 141 -5.80 -4.68 3.27
CA GLY A 141 -5.75 -4.96 4.71
C GLY A 141 -5.02 -6.26 5.05
N HIS A 142 -5.04 -7.25 4.17
CA HIS A 142 -4.41 -8.55 4.38
C HIS A 142 -3.75 -9.06 3.10
N CYS A 143 -2.43 -8.85 3.01
CA CYS A 143 -1.72 -8.82 1.74
C CYS A 143 -1.53 -10.19 1.06
N LEU A 144 -1.82 -11.30 1.75
CA LEU A 144 -1.66 -12.66 1.22
C LEU A 144 -2.98 -13.43 1.27
N GLY A 145 -3.35 -14.07 0.17
CA GLY A 145 -4.57 -14.88 0.07
C GLY A 145 -4.41 -16.10 -0.81
N THR A 146 -5.34 -17.05 -0.68
CA THR A 146 -5.40 -18.27 -1.52
C THR A 146 -6.06 -18.04 -2.87
N GLU A 147 -6.80 -16.94 -3.02
CA GLU A 147 -7.48 -16.56 -4.25
C GLU A 147 -6.91 -15.28 -4.86
N PRO A 148 -6.86 -15.19 -6.20
CA PRO A 148 -6.53 -13.95 -6.88
C PRO A 148 -7.63 -12.90 -6.65
N ASN A 149 -7.20 -11.64 -6.58
CA ASN A 149 -8.10 -10.51 -6.64
C ASN A 149 -8.02 -9.86 -8.03
N TYR A 150 -9.17 -9.48 -8.58
CA TYR A 150 -9.31 -8.88 -9.90
C TYR A 150 -10.13 -7.61 -9.78
N LEU A 151 -9.73 -6.61 -10.55
CA LEU A 151 -10.52 -5.41 -10.75
C LEU A 151 -11.78 -5.71 -11.59
N PRO A 152 -12.81 -4.84 -11.54
CA PRO A 152 -14.02 -4.99 -12.37
C PRO A 152 -13.74 -5.05 -13.88
N ASP A 153 -12.64 -4.46 -14.34
CA ASP A 153 -12.17 -4.50 -15.74
C ASP A 153 -11.44 -5.81 -16.11
N GLY A 154 -11.27 -6.73 -15.16
CA GLY A 154 -10.60 -8.01 -15.32
C GLY A 154 -9.09 -7.99 -15.10
N GLN A 155 -8.48 -6.84 -14.80
CA GLN A 155 -7.04 -6.77 -14.51
C GLN A 155 -6.73 -7.42 -13.16
N ALA A 156 -5.70 -8.28 -13.13
CA ALA A 156 -5.25 -8.92 -11.91
C ALA A 156 -4.65 -7.88 -10.94
N TYR A 157 -5.23 -7.80 -9.74
CA TYR A 157 -4.77 -6.95 -8.65
C TYR A 157 -3.84 -7.70 -7.69
N THR A 158 -3.42 -8.89 -8.08
CA THR A 158 -2.58 -9.78 -7.31
C THR A 158 -1.46 -10.33 -8.17
N VAL A 159 -0.33 -10.62 -7.52
CA VAL A 159 0.79 -11.34 -8.12
C VAL A 159 0.76 -12.75 -7.57
N LYS A 160 0.74 -13.74 -8.45
CA LYS A 160 0.88 -15.14 -8.05
C LYS A 160 2.32 -15.38 -7.59
N LEU A 161 2.50 -15.75 -6.33
CA LEU A 161 3.82 -16.09 -5.76
C LEU A 161 4.12 -17.57 -5.89
N LYS A 162 3.10 -18.40 -5.63
CA LYS A 162 3.13 -19.86 -5.69
C LYS A 162 1.72 -20.36 -6.02
N ASP A 163 1.59 -21.62 -6.45
CA ASP A 163 0.29 -22.26 -6.55
C ASP A 163 -0.48 -22.15 -5.23
N GLY A 164 -1.65 -21.49 -5.28
CA GLY A 164 -2.50 -21.25 -4.11
C GLY A 164 -2.06 -20.10 -3.20
N ILE A 165 -1.10 -19.26 -3.59
CA ILE A 165 -0.70 -18.07 -2.80
C ILE A 165 -0.54 -16.86 -3.71
N PHE A 166 -1.32 -15.82 -3.42
CA PHE A 166 -1.40 -14.58 -4.15
C PHE A 166 -1.06 -13.40 -3.23
N LEU A 167 -0.24 -12.47 -3.74
CA LEU A 167 0.15 -11.24 -3.07
C LEU A 167 -0.64 -10.06 -3.63
N TYR A 168 -1.24 -9.26 -2.76
CA TYR A 168 -1.95 -8.04 -3.14
C TYR A 168 -1.00 -6.97 -3.71
N THR A 169 -1.41 -6.36 -4.82
CA THR A 169 -0.66 -5.27 -5.44
C THR A 169 -0.99 -3.95 -4.76
N HIS A 170 -0.07 -3.45 -3.96
CA HIS A 170 -0.17 -2.11 -3.37
C HIS A 170 0.35 -1.07 -4.34
N TYR A 171 -0.23 0.14 -4.30
CA TYR A 171 0.05 1.22 -5.26
C TYR A 171 1.17 2.15 -4.77
N SER A 172 1.21 2.44 -3.47
CA SER A 172 2.21 3.33 -2.88
C SER A 172 3.31 2.58 -2.12
N THR A 173 4.50 3.16 -2.06
CA THR A 173 5.63 2.64 -1.26
C THR A 173 5.28 2.56 0.22
N MET A 174 4.52 3.54 0.72
CA MET A 174 4.05 3.55 2.10
C MET A 174 3.08 2.39 2.41
N ALA A 175 2.11 2.12 1.51
CA ALA A 175 1.20 0.99 1.68
C ALA A 175 1.94 -0.35 1.64
N ARG A 176 2.92 -0.50 0.73
CA ARG A 176 3.81 -1.67 0.67
C ARG A 176 4.56 -1.88 1.99
N ARG A 177 5.18 -0.81 2.52
CA ARG A 177 5.92 -0.84 3.78
C ARG A 177 5.02 -1.25 4.94
N LYS A 178 3.82 -0.67 5.04
CA LYS A 178 2.82 -1.04 6.06
C LYS A 178 2.37 -2.49 5.94
N ALA A 179 2.13 -2.98 4.73
CA ALA A 179 1.73 -4.37 4.51
C ALA A 179 2.82 -5.37 4.91
N ILE A 180 4.09 -5.08 4.59
CA ILE A 180 5.23 -5.90 5.01
C ILE A 180 5.36 -5.88 6.54
N GLN A 181 5.28 -4.69 7.16
CA GLN A 181 5.37 -4.57 8.62
C GLN A 181 4.22 -5.30 9.32
N LYS A 182 2.98 -5.15 8.84
CA LYS A 182 1.80 -5.84 9.39
C LYS A 182 1.96 -7.36 9.33
N PHE A 183 2.48 -7.89 8.23
CA PHE A 183 2.83 -9.30 8.13
C PHE A 183 3.87 -9.67 9.19
N ALA A 184 4.98 -8.92 9.24
CA ALA A 184 6.10 -9.16 10.16
C ALA A 184 5.64 -9.20 11.63
N ASP A 185 4.87 -8.20 12.05
CA ASP A 185 4.30 -8.09 13.39
C ASP A 185 3.34 -9.27 13.69
N SER A 186 2.55 -9.70 12.71
CA SER A 186 1.58 -10.79 12.89
C SER A 186 2.23 -12.16 13.09
N VAL A 187 3.43 -12.36 12.51
CA VAL A 187 4.16 -13.64 12.60
C VAL A 187 5.37 -13.58 13.54
N GLY A 188 5.62 -12.43 14.16
CA GLY A 188 6.76 -12.21 15.06
C GLY A 188 8.12 -12.21 14.35
N LEU A 189 8.17 -11.77 13.09
CA LEU A 189 9.40 -11.65 12.31
C LEU A 189 9.97 -10.23 12.47
N ASP A 190 11.21 -10.11 12.98
CA ASP A 190 11.88 -8.83 13.15
C ASP A 190 12.68 -8.45 11.90
N LEU A 191 12.05 -7.73 10.97
CA LEU A 191 12.69 -7.27 9.74
C LEU A 191 12.91 -5.76 9.75
N ASN A 192 13.93 -5.30 9.01
CA ASN A 192 14.22 -3.88 8.86
C ASN A 192 13.98 -3.43 7.41
N ILE A 193 13.10 -2.46 7.22
CA ILE A 193 12.79 -1.90 5.90
C ILE A 193 13.54 -0.58 5.74
N LEU A 194 14.66 -0.62 5.05
CA LEU A 194 15.47 0.53 4.69
C LEU A 194 14.99 1.04 3.34
N TRP A 195 13.89 1.79 3.33
CA TRP A 195 13.35 2.47 2.14
C TRP A 195 13.24 3.95 2.50
N ASP A 196 14.21 4.76 2.05
CA ASP A 196 14.25 6.23 2.18
C ASP A 196 13.51 6.92 1.04
#